data_AF-A0A2H0Y9L5-F1
#
_entry.id   AF-A0A2H0Y9L5-F1
#
_cell.length_a   1.000
_cell.length_b   1.000
_cell.length_c   1.000
_cell.angle_alpha   90.00
_cell.angle_beta   90.00
_cell.angle_gamma   90.00
#
_symmetry.space_group_name_H-M   'P 1'
#
loop_
_entity.id
_entity.type
_entity.pdbx_description
1 polymer ?
#
loop_
_entity_poly.entity_id
_entity_poly.type
_entity_poly.pdbx_seq_one_letter_code
_entity_poly.pdbx_strand_id
1 'polypeptide(L)' 'DYEKILDRRGAIKRALELAVVGDTVIITGKGGEPWICVANGRKIPWDDRQIVREEM' A
#
# COMPACT_ATOMS: atom_id res chain seq x y z
N ASP A 1 -7.02 7.49 -17.86
CA ASP A 1 -7.73 7.64 -16.56
C ASP A 1 -6.92 7.07 -15.43
N TYR A 2 -7.05 7.62 -14.22
CA TYR A 2 -6.42 7.11 -13.00
C TYR A 2 -7.38 7.27 -11.81
N GLU A 3 -7.24 6.40 -10.81
CA GLU A 3 -7.96 6.48 -9.53
C GLU A 3 -7.01 7.01 -8.45
N LYS A 4 -7.50 7.91 -7.58
CA LYS A 4 -6.71 8.48 -6.47
C LYS A 4 -7.37 8.17 -5.13
N ILE A 5 -6.70 7.33 -4.34
CA ILE A 5 -7.12 6.98 -2.97
C ILE A 5 -6.03 7.46 -2.01
N LEU A 6 -6.40 8.31 -1.04
CA LEU A 6 -5.43 8.89 -0.09
C LEU A 6 -4.99 7.91 0.99
N ASP A 7 -5.87 6.99 1.37
CA ASP A 7 -5.52 5.93 2.33
C ASP A 7 -4.66 4.86 1.65
N ARG A 8 -3.42 4.69 2.11
CA ARG A 8 -2.46 3.77 1.47
C ARG A 8 -2.93 2.32 1.53
N ARG A 9 -3.53 1.88 2.65
CA ARG A 9 -4.07 0.51 2.78
C ARG A 9 -5.22 0.28 1.81
N GLY A 10 -6.17 1.23 1.77
CA GLY A 10 -7.30 1.22 0.85
C GLY A 10 -6.87 1.23 -0.62
N ALA A 11 -5.82 1.97 -0.97
CA ALA A 11 -5.26 1.96 -2.32
C ALA A 11 -4.65 0.60 -2.70
N ILE A 12 -3.90 -0.03 -1.78
CA ILE A 12 -3.35 -1.38 -1.98
C ILE A 12 -4.48 -2.39 -2.13
N LYS A 13 -5.45 -2.40 -1.21
CA LYS A 13 -6.62 -3.27 -1.28
C LYS A 13 -7.36 -3.13 -2.61
N ARG A 14 -7.64 -1.90 -3.02
CA ARG A 14 -8.33 -1.62 -4.30
C ARG A 14 -7.55 -2.15 -5.49
N ALA A 15 -6.23 -1.99 -5.51
CA ALA A 15 -5.40 -2.51 -6.59
C ALA A 15 -5.43 -4.05 -6.64
N LEU A 16 -5.45 -4.72 -5.49
CA LEU A 16 -5.56 -6.18 -5.42
C LEU A 16 -6.94 -6.68 -5.85
N GLU A 17 -8.03 -6.00 -5.47
CA GLU A 17 -9.40 -6.34 -5.90
C GLU A 17 -9.62 -6.18 -7.41
N LEU A 18 -8.90 -5.26 -8.04
CA LEU A 18 -8.97 -5.02 -9.48
C LEU A 18 -8.13 -6.01 -10.30
N ALA A 19 -7.06 -6.54 -9.72
CA ALA A 19 -6.15 -7.45 -10.40
C ALA A 19 -6.81 -8.81 -10.63
N VAL A 20 -6.64 -9.36 -11.83
CA VAL A 20 -7.08 -10.72 -12.15
C VAL A 20 -5.88 -11.66 -12.26
N VAL A 21 -6.15 -12.96 -12.39
CA VAL A 21 -5.10 -13.97 -12.57
C VAL A 21 -4.24 -13.62 -13.79
N GLY A 22 -2.93 -13.49 -13.56
CA GLY A 22 -1.94 -13.14 -14.58
C GLY A 22 -1.49 -11.67 -14.53
N ASP A 23 -2.21 -10.80 -13.82
CA ASP A 23 -1.78 -9.42 -13.62
C ASP A 23 -0.65 -9.32 -12.60
N THR A 24 0.11 -8.23 -12.69
CA THR A 24 1.14 -7.87 -11.71
C THR A 24 0.84 -6.50 -11.12
N VAL A 25 0.68 -6.46 -9.80
CA VAL A 25 0.52 -5.21 -9.05
C VAL A 25 1.88 -4.76 -8.52
N ILE A 26 2.31 -3.55 -8.86
CA ILE A 26 3.58 -2.97 -8.41
C ILE A 26 3.29 -1.87 -7.38
N ILE A 27 3.74 -2.08 -6.14
CA ILE A 27 3.67 -1.09 -5.05
C ILE A 27 5.04 -0.43 -4.90
N THR A 28 5.12 0.88 -5.08
CA THR A 28 6.39 1.63 -5.06
C THR A 28 6.40 2.75 -4.01
N GLY A 29 7.56 3.37 -3.85
CA GLY A 29 7.76 4.56 -3.01
C GLY A 29 8.07 4.30 -1.53
N LYS A 30 7.88 3.07 -1.03
CA LYS A 30 8.08 2.74 0.39
C LYS A 30 9.18 1.71 0.67
N GLY A 31 9.46 0.80 -0.26
CA GLY A 31 10.58 -0.14 -0.15
C GLY A 31 10.55 -1.00 1.13
N GLY A 32 11.68 -1.02 1.84
CA GLY A 32 11.89 -1.77 3.08
C GLY A 32 11.76 -0.89 4.34
N GLU A 33 11.33 0.35 4.19
CA GLU A 33 11.24 1.30 5.28
C GLU A 33 10.13 0.84 6.25
N PRO A 34 10.34 0.87 7.57
CA PRO A 34 9.35 0.34 8.53
C PRO A 34 8.33 1.37 9.05
N TRP A 35 8.37 2.61 8.55
CA TRP A 35 7.58 3.73 9.10
C TRP A 35 6.85 4.55 8.04
N ILE A 36 5.61 4.96 8.34
CA ILE A 36 4.99 6.14 7.74
C ILE A 36 5.23 7.33 8.68
N CYS A 37 6.01 8.30 8.22
CA CYS A 37 6.29 9.53 8.96
C CYS A 37 5.16 10.54 8.74
N VAL A 38 4.54 11.01 9.81
CA VAL A 38 3.48 12.03 9.78
C VAL A 38 3.92 13.31 10.51
N ALA A 39 3.06 14.32 10.53
CA ALA A 39 3.37 15.62 11.14
C ALA A 39 3.86 15.49 12.59
N ASN A 40 4.70 16.46 12.99
CA ASN A 40 5.26 16.57 14.34
C ASN A 40 6.16 15.38 14.74
N GLY A 41 6.88 14.80 13.78
CA GLY A 41 7.85 13.73 14.03
C GLY A 41 7.24 12.38 14.42
N ARG A 42 5.91 12.25 14.38
CA ARG A 42 5.20 11.00 14.69
C ARG A 42 5.46 9.97 13.59
N LYS A 43 5.55 8.71 13.99
CA LYS A 43 5.77 7.56 13.10
C LYS A 43 4.72 6.49 13.35
N ILE A 44 4.19 5.93 12.27
CA ILE A 44 3.25 4.82 12.29
C ILE A 44 4.00 3.58 11.77
N PRO A 45 4.05 2.46 12.52
CA PRO A 45 4.62 1.20 12.02
C PRO A 45 3.94 0.79 10.72
N TRP A 46 4.73 0.41 9.71
CA TRP A 46 4.21 0.09 8.39
C TRP A 46 5.13 -0.81 7.57
N ASP A 47 4.57 -1.85 6.96
CA ASP A 47 5.21 -2.69 5.95
C ASP A 47 4.20 -3.05 4.85
N ASP A 48 4.41 -2.57 3.62
CA ASP A 48 3.51 -2.85 2.48
C ASP A 48 3.37 -4.36 2.24
N ARG A 49 4.43 -5.14 2.46
CA ARG A 49 4.41 -6.60 2.26
C ARG A 49 3.50 -7.27 3.28
N GLN A 50 3.45 -6.75 4.51
CA GLN A 50 2.51 -7.27 5.51
C GLN A 50 1.08 -6.96 5.09
N ILE A 51 0.79 -5.71 4.72
CA ILE A 51 -0.54 -5.28 4.28
C ILE A 51 -1.03 -6.11 3.08
N VAL A 52 -0.18 -6.35 2.07
CA VAL A 52 -0.54 -7.21 0.93
C VAL A 52 -0.95 -8.60 1.38
N ARG A 53 -0.21 -9.24 2.31
CA ARG A 53 -0.57 -10.57 2.81
C ARG A 53 -1.86 -10.60 3.63
N GLU A 54 -2.23 -9.49 4.25
CA GLU A 54 -3.47 -9.39 5.04
C GLU A 54 -4.71 -9.15 4.19
N GLU A 55 -4.57 -8.53 3.01
CA GLU A 55 -5.68 -8.19 2.10
C GLU A 55 -5.89 -9.22 0.98
N MET A 56 -5.12 -10.31 0.96
CA MET A 56 -5.24 -11.43 0.01
C MET A 56 -6.12 -12.56 0.55
#